data_AF-A0A9P6STH8-F1
#
_entry.id   AF-A0A9P6STH8-F1
#
_cell.length_a   1.000
_cell.length_b   1.000
_cell.length_c   1.000
_cell.angle_alpha   90.00
_cell.angle_beta   90.00
_cell.angle_gamma   90.00
#
_symmetry.space_group_name_H-M   'P 1'
#
loop_
_entity.id
_entity.type
_entity.pdbx_description
1 polymer ?
#
loop_
_entity_poly.entity_id
_entity_poly.type
_entity_poly.pdbx_seq_one_letter_code
_entity_poly.pdbx_strand_id
1 'polypeptide(L)'
;MEPSKEGGYNAAETAPPAHSPPYSTGYGSPSSSSTSNPHAHPSPPPTTVRGGMDKVEVSVEEMDNMIEPGGLKRDLRLRHMVMIAISGTIGTGLFLTSGKTIATAGPLGALFAYMTIGFWLVFVCQAIGEIATLLPLPGAFTSWGARVFDEAFSFQMTWVYFTNWALTIPAELSASSLVISFWLPEGSDFPTWIVPLIIIVALVIINMLGVKIYGEAEYWFSILKVVTILVFIICGILVDAGAVGGTRYGVDNWHIPGAPFKGGFKAFLSVLVSTGFAYGGTELSGVTAAESRNPHKHVPKAVNTVLVRIAFFYILSIFFLASIVPNDDPRLLNSDGTVYNRGADYMNAVIFTSVISAANSDFYVATRMLLSLSNNGWAPKFVGKTNKRGVPYVAVGITTLFSCLALVMIYAGASTVFDWLVSIIGSLIFLIWACILFLHFRFRQCWKAQGRSPKELPYQSWGYPYGHYLAMVVAVCCIVASFYLSIDNKPSISAFSGPDDPKYIAARNKWAQGLLGAWFPWFQAITLYVGWKFFKKTQIIDPALADLDSGRWIPTPRDPTLEDEKPKPKWKQILSNFI
;
A
#
# COMPACT_ATOMS: atom_id res chain seq x y z
N MET A 1 2.48 -61.19 42.74
CA MET A 1 3.35 -60.75 43.85
C MET A 1 2.46 -60.05 44.86
N GLU A 2 2.54 -60.52 46.10
CA GLU A 2 1.89 -60.00 47.31
C GLU A 2 2.86 -59.05 48.07
N PRO A 3 2.51 -58.43 49.21
CA PRO A 3 1.18 -57.92 49.65
C PRO A 3 1.32 -56.55 50.40
N SER A 4 0.43 -56.30 51.38
CA SER A 4 0.47 -55.35 52.52
C SER A 4 -0.17 -53.96 52.31
N LYS A 5 -0.97 -53.40 53.24
CA LYS A 5 -1.61 -53.86 54.52
C LYS A 5 -2.92 -53.04 54.69
N GLU A 6 -4.09 -53.62 54.97
CA GLU A 6 -4.67 -54.10 56.25
C GLU A 6 -5.15 -53.05 57.27
N GLY A 7 -6.35 -53.27 57.83
CA GLY A 7 -6.97 -52.56 58.96
C GLY A 7 -8.02 -51.47 58.59
N GLY A 8 -9.26 -51.46 59.09
CA GLY A 8 -10.03 -52.47 59.83
C GLY A 8 -10.95 -51.90 60.94
N TYR A 9 -12.19 -52.42 61.02
CA TYR A 9 -13.21 -52.40 62.12
C TYR A 9 -14.62 -51.81 61.85
N ASN A 10 -15.60 -52.41 62.54
CA ASN A 10 -17.06 -52.22 62.50
C ASN A 10 -17.51 -51.23 63.63
N ALA A 11 -18.79 -50.93 63.94
CA ALA A 11 -20.11 -51.50 63.59
C ALA A 11 -21.22 -50.39 63.57
N ALA A 12 -22.47 -50.63 63.11
CA ALA A 12 -23.69 -50.95 63.91
C ALA A 12 -23.89 -50.10 65.19
N GLU A 13 -25.11 -49.69 65.62
CA GLU A 13 -26.45 -50.27 65.40
C GLU A 13 -27.61 -49.31 65.84
N THR A 14 -28.85 -49.61 65.41
CA THR A 14 -30.21 -49.30 66.00
C THR A 14 -31.09 -48.15 65.45
N ALA A 15 -32.42 -48.30 65.68
CA ALA A 15 -33.58 -47.45 65.30
C ALA A 15 -34.80 -47.81 66.20
N PRO A 16 -36.06 -47.29 66.04
CA PRO A 16 -36.57 -46.09 65.36
C PRO A 16 -37.03 -45.03 66.40
N PRO A 17 -38.31 -44.70 66.78
CA PRO A 17 -39.68 -44.89 66.24
C PRO A 17 -40.29 -43.56 65.68
N ALA A 18 -41.58 -43.24 65.94
CA ALA A 18 -42.32 -42.07 65.41
C ALA A 18 -43.46 -41.56 66.32
N HIS A 19 -43.97 -40.32 66.09
CA HIS A 19 -45.28 -39.81 66.56
C HIS A 19 -45.79 -38.61 65.71
N SER A 20 -47.11 -38.33 65.73
CA SER A 20 -47.84 -37.24 65.06
C SER A 20 -49.30 -37.16 65.60
N PRO A 21 -50.19 -36.20 65.22
CA PRO A 21 -50.05 -34.85 64.63
C PRO A 21 -50.52 -33.75 65.66
N PRO A 22 -51.08 -32.54 65.32
CA PRO A 22 -52.38 -32.32 64.64
C PRO A 22 -52.46 -31.09 63.68
N TYR A 23 -53.68 -30.77 63.19
CA TYR A 23 -54.02 -29.69 62.23
C TYR A 23 -54.36 -28.32 62.88
N SER A 24 -54.15 -27.20 62.16
CA SER A 24 -55.25 -26.27 61.74
C SER A 24 -54.79 -25.14 60.80
N THR A 25 -55.76 -24.52 60.11
CA THR A 25 -55.68 -23.51 59.02
C THR A 25 -55.27 -22.09 59.42
N GLY A 26 -54.65 -21.33 58.49
CA GLY A 26 -54.52 -19.86 58.57
C GLY A 26 -53.90 -19.21 57.32
N TYR A 27 -54.51 -18.14 56.77
CA TYR A 27 -54.13 -17.54 55.48
C TYR A 27 -52.91 -16.58 55.51
N GLY A 28 -51.99 -16.78 54.56
CA GLY A 28 -51.52 -15.71 53.66
C GLY A 28 -50.40 -14.73 54.09
N SER A 29 -49.19 -14.91 53.58
CA SER A 29 -48.18 -13.86 53.30
C SER A 29 -47.08 -14.38 52.35
N PRO A 30 -46.24 -13.51 51.72
CA PRO A 30 -45.61 -13.85 50.43
C PRO A 30 -44.09 -14.11 50.42
N SER A 31 -43.64 -14.69 49.30
CA SER A 31 -42.29 -14.63 48.69
C SER A 31 -41.17 -15.56 49.22
N SER A 32 -40.22 -15.84 48.31
CA SER A 32 -39.11 -16.83 48.40
C SER A 32 -39.56 -18.30 48.45
N SER A 33 -38.77 -19.29 48.02
CA SER A 33 -37.41 -19.30 47.45
C SER A 33 -37.27 -20.31 46.30
N SER A 34 -36.13 -20.31 45.58
CA SER A 34 -35.90 -21.13 44.39
C SER A 34 -35.21 -22.48 44.69
N THR A 35 -35.67 -23.56 44.06
CA THR A 35 -34.95 -24.84 43.99
C THR A 35 -33.76 -24.75 43.03
N SER A 36 -32.60 -25.27 43.46
CA SER A 36 -31.34 -25.26 42.69
C SER A 36 -31.15 -26.50 41.79
N ASN A 37 -30.31 -26.37 40.76
CA ASN A 37 -29.94 -27.45 39.84
C ASN A 37 -28.40 -27.61 39.85
N PRO A 38 -27.82 -28.76 40.27
CA PRO A 38 -26.44 -28.83 40.78
C PRO A 38 -25.34 -29.09 39.73
N HIS A 39 -25.40 -28.48 38.53
CA HIS A 39 -24.29 -28.53 37.56
C HIS A 39 -24.06 -27.20 36.83
N ALA A 40 -23.25 -26.32 37.43
CA ALA A 40 -22.70 -25.13 36.77
C ALA A 40 -21.32 -24.77 37.37
N HIS A 41 -20.36 -24.37 36.53
CA HIS A 41 -19.06 -23.86 36.98
C HIS A 41 -19.19 -22.41 37.51
N PRO A 42 -18.36 -22.00 38.48
CA PRO A 42 -18.54 -20.71 39.16
C PRO A 42 -18.20 -19.52 38.25
N SER A 43 -19.19 -18.67 38.01
CA SER A 43 -19.00 -17.33 37.44
C SER A 43 -18.46 -16.38 38.51
N PRO A 44 -17.58 -15.40 38.18
CA PRO A 44 -17.14 -14.39 39.13
C PRO A 44 -18.33 -13.49 39.58
N PRO A 45 -18.28 -12.93 40.81
CA PRO A 45 -19.41 -12.20 41.37
C PRO A 45 -19.67 -10.87 40.64
N PRO A 46 -20.95 -10.46 40.47
CA PRO A 46 -21.30 -9.22 39.78
C PRO A 46 -20.94 -7.99 40.63
N THR A 47 -19.95 -7.21 40.19
CA THR A 47 -19.60 -5.94 40.83
C THR A 47 -20.70 -4.91 40.59
N THR A 48 -21.44 -4.56 41.65
CA THR A 48 -22.52 -3.55 41.58
C THR A 48 -21.95 -2.13 41.48
N VAL A 49 -21.67 -1.67 40.27
CA VAL A 49 -21.24 -0.28 40.02
C VAL A 49 -22.43 0.67 40.18
N ARG A 50 -22.68 1.12 41.41
CA ARG A 50 -23.38 2.38 41.68
C ARG A 50 -22.35 3.51 41.65
N GLY A 51 -22.25 4.18 40.51
CA GLY A 51 -21.43 5.38 40.30
C GLY A 51 -22.01 6.15 39.10
N GLY A 52 -21.90 7.48 39.12
CA GLY A 52 -22.39 8.30 38.01
C GLY A 52 -21.56 8.10 36.74
N MET A 53 -22.17 8.34 35.58
CA MET A 53 -21.40 8.69 34.39
C MET A 53 -20.89 10.13 34.54
N ASP A 54 -19.83 10.30 35.32
CA ASP A 54 -19.06 11.52 35.29
C ASP A 54 -18.53 11.71 33.86
N LYS A 55 -18.91 12.82 33.23
CA LYS A 55 -18.33 13.21 31.96
C LYS A 55 -16.87 13.56 32.21
N VAL A 56 -15.98 12.62 31.92
CA VAL A 56 -14.55 12.92 31.83
C VAL A 56 -14.37 13.83 30.62
N GLU A 57 -14.32 15.14 30.86
CA GLU A 57 -13.97 16.15 29.85
C GLU A 57 -12.47 16.06 29.56
N VAL A 58 -12.08 14.99 28.87
CA VAL A 58 -10.74 14.81 28.32
C VAL A 58 -10.44 15.99 27.41
N SER A 59 -9.36 16.72 27.69
CA SER A 59 -8.99 17.88 26.89
C SER A 59 -8.70 17.49 25.44
N VAL A 60 -8.85 18.44 24.51
CA VAL A 60 -8.50 18.22 23.09
C VAL A 60 -7.04 17.77 22.95
N GLU A 61 -6.17 18.25 23.83
CA GLU A 61 -4.73 17.94 23.85
C GLU A 61 -4.43 16.53 24.39
N GLU A 62 -5.20 16.02 25.36
CA GLU A 62 -5.12 14.63 25.81
C GLU A 62 -5.70 13.66 24.77
N MET A 63 -6.83 14.01 24.15
CA MET A 63 -7.41 13.23 23.04
C MET A 63 -6.43 13.10 21.86
N ASP A 64 -5.81 14.20 21.43
CA ASP A 64 -4.77 14.22 20.40
C ASP A 64 -3.51 13.41 20.80
N ASN A 65 -3.33 13.15 22.10
CA ASN A 65 -2.19 12.40 22.62
C ASN A 65 -2.45 10.90 22.87
N MET A 66 -3.69 10.43 22.80
CA MET A 66 -3.99 9.00 22.97
C MET A 66 -3.33 8.14 21.89
N ILE A 67 -2.98 6.92 22.28
CA ILE A 67 -2.57 5.86 21.36
C ILE A 67 -3.80 4.98 21.16
N GLU A 68 -4.24 4.85 19.91
CA GLU A 68 -5.40 4.03 19.51
C GLU A 68 -5.13 2.54 19.80
N PRO A 69 -6.16 1.66 19.90
CA PRO A 69 -5.99 0.23 20.18
C PRO A 69 -5.05 -0.55 19.23
N GLY A 70 -4.68 0.03 18.08
CA GLY A 70 -3.67 -0.49 17.14
C GLY A 70 -2.23 -0.01 17.36
N GLY A 71 -1.95 0.78 18.40
CA GLY A 71 -0.60 1.25 18.75
C GLY A 71 -0.13 2.55 18.07
N LEU A 72 -0.98 3.17 17.23
CA LEU A 72 -0.67 4.37 16.42
C LEU A 72 -1.34 5.65 16.96
N LYS A 73 -0.89 6.81 16.48
CA LYS A 73 -1.47 8.14 16.76
C LYS A 73 -2.15 8.75 15.53
N ARG A 74 -3.31 9.37 15.73
CA ARG A 74 -4.10 10.04 14.67
C ARG A 74 -3.67 11.49 14.44
N ASP A 75 -2.44 11.69 13.97
CA ASP A 75 -1.83 13.01 13.84
C ASP A 75 -1.85 13.58 12.39
N LEU A 76 -2.27 12.81 11.38
CA LEU A 76 -2.28 13.27 9.99
C LEU A 76 -3.47 14.19 9.70
N ARG A 77 -3.15 15.43 9.29
CA ARG A 77 -4.11 16.43 8.77
C ARG A 77 -4.40 16.18 7.29
N LEU A 78 -5.49 16.78 6.77
CA LEU A 78 -5.84 16.75 5.35
C LEU A 78 -4.66 17.04 4.41
N ARG A 79 -3.84 18.05 4.74
CA ARG A 79 -2.68 18.43 3.91
C ARG A 79 -1.61 17.34 3.83
N HIS A 80 -1.43 16.53 4.88
CA HIS A 80 -0.49 15.39 4.86
C HIS A 80 -1.12 14.23 4.09
N MET A 81 -2.39 13.90 4.36
CA MET A 81 -3.15 12.86 3.64
C MET A 81 -3.11 13.04 2.11
N VAL A 82 -3.40 14.26 1.64
CA VAL A 82 -3.39 14.58 0.20
C VAL A 82 -1.98 14.50 -0.37
N MET A 83 -0.99 15.08 0.31
CA MET A 83 0.36 15.16 -0.24
C MET A 83 1.10 13.82 -0.22
N ILE A 84 0.96 13.00 0.84
CA ILE A 84 1.49 11.61 0.87
C ILE A 84 0.87 10.77 -0.25
N ALA A 85 -0.44 10.92 -0.51
CA ALA A 85 -1.11 10.21 -1.59
C ALA A 85 -0.69 10.70 -3.01
N ILE A 86 -0.03 11.85 -3.12
CA ILE A 86 0.57 12.34 -4.37
C ILE A 86 2.03 11.93 -4.48
N SER A 87 2.87 12.18 -3.47
CA SER A 87 4.30 11.85 -3.50
C SER A 87 4.59 10.35 -3.48
N GLY A 88 3.72 9.55 -2.87
CA GLY A 88 3.77 8.08 -2.94
C GLY A 88 3.55 7.52 -4.34
N THR A 89 3.11 8.34 -5.30
CA THR A 89 2.97 7.96 -6.72
C THR A 89 4.09 8.54 -7.58
N ILE A 90 4.35 9.84 -7.45
CA ILE A 90 5.39 10.56 -8.20
C ILE A 90 6.75 10.18 -7.61
N GLY A 91 7.28 9.02 -8.02
CA GLY A 91 8.57 8.46 -7.59
C GLY A 91 9.50 8.14 -8.77
N THR A 92 10.46 7.22 -8.58
CA THR A 92 11.40 6.82 -9.64
C THR A 92 10.72 6.28 -10.89
N GLY A 93 9.59 5.58 -10.74
CA GLY A 93 8.93 4.91 -11.85
C GLY A 93 8.58 5.84 -13.02
N LEU A 94 8.13 7.07 -12.76
CA LEU A 94 7.90 8.04 -13.84
C LEU A 94 9.21 8.47 -14.51
N PHE A 95 10.25 8.77 -13.75
CA PHE A 95 11.48 9.38 -14.30
C PHE A 95 12.43 8.36 -14.93
N LEU A 96 12.54 7.14 -14.38
CA LEU A 96 13.50 6.13 -14.82
C LEU A 96 12.89 5.04 -15.72
N THR A 97 11.57 4.80 -15.69
CA THR A 97 10.95 3.79 -16.57
C THR A 97 10.23 4.36 -17.79
N SER A 98 9.94 5.67 -17.83
CA SER A 98 9.28 6.32 -18.97
C SER A 98 10.09 6.24 -20.26
N GLY A 99 11.38 6.60 -20.23
CA GLY A 99 12.26 6.54 -21.39
C GLY A 99 12.33 5.14 -21.98
N LYS A 100 12.57 4.13 -21.13
CA LYS A 100 12.55 2.72 -21.49
C LYS A 100 11.19 2.23 -22.01
N THR A 101 10.09 2.78 -21.49
CA THR A 101 8.72 2.49 -21.95
C THR A 101 8.48 3.03 -23.36
N ILE A 102 8.87 4.28 -23.63
CA ILE A 102 8.82 4.91 -24.97
C ILE A 102 9.74 4.17 -25.95
N ALA A 103 10.96 3.84 -25.54
CA ALA A 103 11.92 3.11 -26.38
C ALA A 103 11.48 1.67 -26.71
N THR A 104 10.65 1.05 -25.86
CA THR A 104 10.14 -0.32 -26.04
C THR A 104 8.84 -0.35 -26.85
N ALA A 105 7.83 0.43 -26.46
CA ALA A 105 6.47 0.38 -27.01
C ALA A 105 6.13 1.54 -27.98
N GLY A 106 6.97 2.58 -28.04
CA GLY A 106 6.78 3.76 -28.87
C GLY A 106 5.86 4.83 -28.26
N PRO A 107 5.73 6.02 -28.89
CA PRO A 107 4.92 7.13 -28.39
C PRO A 107 3.46 6.75 -28.03
N LEU A 108 2.70 6.17 -28.96
CA LEU A 108 1.32 5.75 -28.67
C LEU A 108 1.31 4.53 -27.73
N GLY A 109 2.19 3.54 -27.92
CA GLY A 109 2.25 2.37 -27.04
C GLY A 109 2.50 2.74 -25.57
N ALA A 110 3.41 3.70 -25.31
CA ALA A 110 3.67 4.26 -23.99
C ALA A 110 2.47 5.06 -23.47
N LEU A 111 1.90 5.97 -24.28
CA LEU A 111 0.75 6.78 -23.86
C LEU A 111 -0.45 5.89 -23.48
N PHE A 112 -0.78 4.91 -24.33
CA PHE A 112 -1.86 3.94 -24.07
C PHE A 112 -1.59 3.07 -22.85
N ALA A 113 -0.34 2.68 -22.57
CA ALA A 113 0.01 1.95 -21.35
C ALA A 113 -0.29 2.81 -20.10
N TYR A 114 0.18 4.06 -20.09
CA TYR A 114 -0.06 4.99 -18.99
C TYR A 114 -1.55 5.37 -18.82
N MET A 115 -2.30 5.50 -19.92
CA MET A 115 -3.76 5.69 -19.88
C MET A 115 -4.49 4.45 -19.34
N THR A 116 -4.09 3.24 -19.75
CA THR A 116 -4.74 1.98 -19.33
C THR A 116 -4.57 1.74 -17.84
N ILE A 117 -3.34 1.87 -17.33
CA ILE A 117 -3.07 1.70 -15.89
C ILE A 117 -3.69 2.84 -15.07
N GLY A 118 -3.55 4.10 -15.51
CA GLY A 118 -4.16 5.25 -14.82
C GLY A 118 -5.68 5.16 -14.73
N PHE A 119 -6.35 4.65 -15.77
CA PHE A 119 -7.81 4.44 -15.78
C PHE A 119 -8.25 3.26 -14.90
N TRP A 120 -7.50 2.15 -14.86
CA TRP A 120 -7.74 1.07 -13.89
C TRP A 120 -7.64 1.61 -12.46
N LEU A 121 -6.62 2.41 -12.18
CA LEU A 121 -6.31 2.97 -10.87
C LEU A 121 -7.42 3.86 -10.30
N VAL A 122 -8.20 4.54 -11.15
CA VAL A 122 -9.42 5.26 -10.76
C VAL A 122 -10.30 4.39 -9.87
N PHE A 123 -10.65 3.19 -10.32
CA PHE A 123 -11.57 2.33 -9.58
C PHE A 123 -10.93 1.67 -8.36
N VAL A 124 -9.61 1.43 -8.38
CA VAL A 124 -8.86 0.96 -7.20
C VAL A 124 -8.95 1.98 -6.07
N CYS A 125 -8.70 3.26 -6.36
CA CYS A 125 -8.75 4.31 -5.34
C CYS A 125 -10.19 4.62 -4.92
N GLN A 126 -11.19 4.56 -5.82
CA GLN A 126 -12.61 4.68 -5.44
C GLN A 126 -13.03 3.56 -4.48
N ALA A 127 -12.59 2.32 -4.73
CA ALA A 127 -12.81 1.17 -3.85
C ALA A 127 -12.15 1.35 -2.48
N ILE A 128 -10.90 1.83 -2.43
CA ILE A 128 -10.21 2.18 -1.18
C ILE A 128 -10.99 3.26 -0.43
N GLY A 129 -11.42 4.33 -1.09
CA GLY A 129 -12.07 5.47 -0.45
C GLY A 129 -13.36 5.09 0.29
N GLU A 130 -14.16 4.19 -0.27
CA GLU A 130 -15.43 3.76 0.33
C GLU A 130 -15.25 2.87 1.57
N ILE A 131 -14.25 1.98 1.57
CA ILE A 131 -14.00 1.13 2.75
C ILE A 131 -13.13 1.85 3.78
N ALA A 132 -12.13 2.63 3.37
CA ALA A 132 -11.23 3.36 4.29
C ALA A 132 -11.90 4.55 5.00
N THR A 133 -12.98 5.12 4.44
CA THR A 133 -13.81 6.07 5.21
C THR A 133 -14.56 5.38 6.33
N LEU A 134 -15.20 4.25 6.05
CA LEU A 134 -16.00 3.48 7.01
C LEU A 134 -15.12 2.81 8.08
N LEU A 135 -14.10 2.07 7.64
CA LEU A 135 -13.23 1.19 8.42
C LEU A 135 -11.74 1.58 8.27
N PRO A 136 -11.30 2.73 8.84
CA PRO A 136 -9.91 3.18 8.86
C PRO A 136 -9.06 2.36 9.85
N LEU A 137 -8.91 1.07 9.55
CA LEU A 137 -8.14 0.10 10.34
C LEU A 137 -6.63 0.21 10.01
N PRO A 138 -5.72 0.02 11.00
CA PRO A 138 -4.30 -0.21 10.73
C PRO A 138 -4.11 -1.36 9.74
N GLY A 139 -3.27 -1.16 8.72
CA GLY A 139 -3.10 -2.10 7.60
C GLY A 139 -4.11 -1.94 6.45
N ALA A 140 -5.15 -1.12 6.62
CA ALA A 140 -6.17 -0.78 5.62
C ALA A 140 -6.72 -2.02 4.89
N PHE A 141 -6.64 -2.05 3.55
CA PHE A 141 -7.16 -3.16 2.73
C PHE A 141 -6.57 -4.52 3.06
N THR A 142 -5.33 -4.58 3.54
CA THR A 142 -4.74 -5.86 3.98
C THR A 142 -5.41 -6.41 5.23
N SER A 143 -6.07 -5.56 6.03
CA SER A 143 -6.82 -5.90 7.24
C SER A 143 -8.33 -6.05 7.00
N TRP A 144 -8.87 -5.53 5.89
CA TRP A 144 -10.30 -5.70 5.55
C TRP A 144 -10.64 -7.15 5.14
N GLY A 145 -9.66 -7.91 4.62
CA GLY A 145 -9.84 -9.31 4.23
C GLY A 145 -10.42 -10.19 5.33
N ALA A 146 -9.91 -10.05 6.56
CA ALA A 146 -10.36 -10.77 7.75
C ALA A 146 -11.73 -10.29 8.29
N ARG A 147 -12.28 -9.19 7.78
CA ARG A 147 -13.63 -8.70 8.11
C ARG A 147 -14.68 -9.17 7.12
N VAL A 148 -14.35 -9.16 5.82
CA VAL A 148 -15.33 -9.39 4.74
C VAL A 148 -15.19 -10.71 4.01
N PHE A 149 -14.07 -11.43 4.11
CA PHE A 149 -13.83 -12.65 3.31
C PHE A 149 -13.21 -13.82 4.08
N ASP A 150 -11.93 -13.74 4.47
CA ASP A 150 -11.15 -14.87 5.02
C ASP A 150 -9.89 -14.33 5.71
N GLU A 151 -9.59 -14.81 6.92
CA GLU A 151 -8.38 -14.43 7.65
C GLU A 151 -7.11 -14.79 6.88
N ALA A 152 -7.06 -15.95 6.21
CA ALA A 152 -5.88 -16.37 5.44
C ALA A 152 -5.62 -15.47 4.22
N PHE A 153 -6.67 -14.89 3.64
CA PHE A 153 -6.54 -13.92 2.55
C PHE A 153 -5.97 -12.60 3.08
N SER A 154 -6.41 -12.17 4.25
CA SER A 154 -5.88 -11.00 4.95
C SER A 154 -4.40 -11.16 5.32
N PHE A 155 -4.04 -12.29 5.94
CA PHE A 155 -2.66 -12.71 6.22
C PHE A 155 -1.78 -12.62 4.96
N GLN A 156 -2.24 -13.24 3.87
CA GLN A 156 -1.55 -13.26 2.58
C GLN A 156 -1.40 -11.86 1.99
N MET A 157 -2.45 -11.03 2.04
CA MET A 157 -2.40 -9.65 1.57
C MET A 157 -1.39 -8.81 2.35
N THR A 158 -1.37 -8.89 3.70
CA THR A 158 -0.45 -8.07 4.51
C THR A 158 1.00 -8.46 4.27
N TRP A 159 1.30 -9.76 4.12
CA TRP A 159 2.65 -10.22 3.76
C TRP A 159 3.05 -9.85 2.32
N VAL A 160 2.18 -10.01 1.33
CA VAL A 160 2.44 -9.60 -0.06
C VAL A 160 2.68 -8.10 -0.17
N TYR A 161 1.87 -7.29 0.52
CA TYR A 161 2.02 -5.83 0.54
C TYR A 161 3.25 -5.39 1.36
N PHE A 162 3.62 -6.08 2.44
CA PHE A 162 4.92 -5.88 3.10
C PHE A 162 6.09 -6.17 2.15
N THR A 163 6.09 -7.32 1.47
CA THR A 163 7.15 -7.69 0.52
C THR A 163 7.26 -6.71 -0.63
N ASN A 164 6.15 -6.16 -1.12
CA ASN A 164 6.15 -5.08 -2.11
C ASN A 164 7.07 -3.93 -1.69
N TRP A 165 6.78 -3.27 -0.58
CA TRP A 165 7.56 -2.11 -0.12
C TRP A 165 8.95 -2.48 0.41
N ALA A 166 9.11 -3.67 0.99
CA ALA A 166 10.43 -4.19 1.38
C ALA A 166 11.35 -4.47 0.17
N LEU A 167 10.80 -4.64 -1.04
CA LEU A 167 11.53 -4.71 -2.31
C LEU A 167 11.64 -3.34 -3.00
N THR A 168 10.63 -2.45 -2.86
CA THR A 168 10.70 -1.07 -3.38
C THR A 168 11.84 -0.28 -2.77
N ILE A 169 12.10 -0.40 -1.46
CA ILE A 169 13.22 0.34 -0.82
C ILE A 169 14.57 -0.02 -1.47
N PRO A 170 14.95 -1.30 -1.69
CA PRO A 170 16.09 -1.66 -2.52
C PRO A 170 16.08 -1.15 -3.97
N ALA A 171 14.91 -1.00 -4.60
CA ALA A 171 14.79 -0.45 -5.94
C ALA A 171 15.11 1.05 -5.95
N GLU A 172 14.49 1.82 -5.05
CA GLU A 172 14.78 3.25 -4.85
C GLU A 172 16.25 3.48 -4.47
N LEU A 173 16.83 2.65 -3.59
CA LEU A 173 18.26 2.73 -3.26
C LEU A 173 19.14 2.47 -4.49
N SER A 174 18.80 1.48 -5.33
CA SER A 174 19.51 1.23 -6.59
C SER A 174 19.36 2.40 -7.58
N ALA A 175 18.17 2.99 -7.67
CA ALA A 175 17.91 4.20 -8.43
C ALA A 175 18.75 5.39 -7.93
N SER A 176 18.94 5.53 -6.61
CA SER A 176 19.80 6.59 -6.06
C SER A 176 21.26 6.47 -6.51
N SER A 177 21.77 5.24 -6.65
CA SER A 177 23.10 4.97 -7.21
C SER A 177 23.18 5.26 -8.71
N LEU A 178 22.12 5.03 -9.49
CA LEU A 178 22.07 5.42 -10.91
C LEU A 178 22.04 6.94 -11.07
N VAL A 179 21.21 7.62 -10.29
CA VAL A 179 21.01 9.07 -10.37
C VAL A 179 22.26 9.83 -9.90
N ILE A 180 22.98 9.36 -8.87
CA ILE A 180 24.22 10.02 -8.45
C ILE A 180 25.34 9.87 -9.50
N SER A 181 25.37 8.77 -10.26
CA SER A 181 26.41 8.54 -11.29
C SER A 181 26.46 9.62 -12.38
N PHE A 182 25.39 10.38 -12.61
CA PHE A 182 25.39 11.54 -13.50
C PHE A 182 26.41 12.62 -13.11
N TRP A 183 26.67 12.82 -11.81
CA TRP A 183 27.66 13.80 -11.31
C TRP A 183 29.01 13.18 -10.96
N LEU A 184 29.17 11.86 -11.11
CA LEU A 184 30.47 11.21 -10.94
C LEU A 184 31.25 11.30 -12.27
N PRO A 185 32.55 11.63 -12.25
CA PRO A 185 33.38 11.57 -13.45
C PRO A 185 33.39 10.16 -14.06
N GLU A 186 33.49 10.07 -15.39
CA GLU A 186 33.72 8.80 -16.08
C GLU A 186 34.98 8.13 -15.52
N GLY A 187 34.87 6.85 -15.16
CA GLY A 187 35.96 6.10 -14.51
C GLY A 187 36.20 6.43 -13.03
N SER A 188 35.28 7.11 -12.35
CA SER A 188 35.42 7.38 -10.91
C SER A 188 35.28 6.11 -10.05
N ASP A 189 36.29 5.82 -9.23
CA ASP A 189 36.28 4.77 -8.19
C ASP A 189 35.34 5.08 -6.99
N PHE A 190 34.46 6.09 -7.09
CA PHE A 190 33.57 6.46 -5.98
C PHE A 190 32.64 5.28 -5.60
N PRO A 191 32.64 4.79 -4.35
CA PRO A 191 31.82 3.65 -3.97
C PRO A 191 30.33 4.01 -3.94
N THR A 192 29.61 3.67 -5.00
CA THR A 192 28.20 4.05 -5.26
C THR A 192 27.19 3.53 -4.24
N TRP A 193 27.59 2.66 -3.31
CA TRP A 193 26.79 2.21 -2.14
C TRP A 193 26.77 3.22 -0.98
N ILE A 194 27.71 4.18 -0.93
CA ILE A 194 27.78 5.17 0.16
C ILE A 194 26.53 6.05 0.20
N VAL A 195 26.02 6.45 -0.97
CA VAL A 195 24.81 7.28 -1.10
C VAL A 195 23.57 6.53 -0.61
N PRO A 196 23.27 5.31 -1.08
CA PRO A 196 22.29 4.43 -0.45
C PRO A 196 22.43 4.30 1.08
N LEU A 197 23.64 4.11 1.62
CA LEU A 197 23.83 4.01 3.08
C LEU A 197 23.43 5.29 3.81
N ILE A 198 23.81 6.46 3.29
CA ILE A 198 23.40 7.76 3.84
C ILE A 198 21.88 7.91 3.80
N ILE A 199 21.23 7.49 2.70
CA ILE A 199 19.78 7.49 2.58
C ILE A 199 19.14 6.58 3.64
N ILE A 200 19.60 5.32 3.80
CA ILE A 200 19.10 4.40 4.83
C ILE A 200 19.16 5.03 6.23
N VAL A 201 20.27 5.66 6.58
CA VAL A 201 20.43 6.35 7.88
C VAL A 201 19.41 7.48 8.03
N ALA A 202 19.20 8.29 6.97
CA ALA A 202 18.19 9.35 6.98
C ALA A 202 16.75 8.81 7.11
N LEU A 203 16.40 7.72 6.40
CA LEU A 203 15.07 7.09 6.48
C LEU A 203 14.76 6.60 7.90
N VAL A 204 15.74 5.97 8.55
CA VAL A 204 15.63 5.49 9.94
C VAL A 204 15.44 6.66 10.90
N ILE A 205 16.21 7.75 10.74
CA ILE A 205 16.06 8.96 11.58
C ILE A 205 14.65 9.55 11.42
N ILE A 206 14.19 9.79 10.18
CA ILE A 206 12.87 10.38 9.90
C ILE A 206 11.75 9.51 10.48
N ASN A 207 11.77 8.19 10.24
CA ASN A 207 10.73 7.29 10.73
C ASN A 207 10.73 7.13 12.26
N MET A 208 11.90 7.21 12.91
CA MET A 208 12.00 7.17 14.38
C MET A 208 11.53 8.47 15.07
N LEU A 209 11.46 9.59 14.35
CA LEU A 209 11.04 10.86 14.92
C LEU A 209 9.53 10.95 15.19
N GLY A 210 8.69 10.23 14.42
CA GLY A 210 7.25 10.09 14.65
C GLY A 210 6.37 10.54 13.46
N VAL A 211 5.13 10.04 13.40
CA VAL A 211 4.17 10.26 12.28
C VAL A 211 4.01 11.73 11.89
N LYS A 212 3.98 12.65 12.85
CA LYS A 212 3.87 14.08 12.59
C LYS A 212 5.08 14.63 11.82
N ILE A 213 6.30 14.27 12.23
CA ILE A 213 7.53 14.75 11.57
C ILE A 213 7.71 14.10 10.19
N TYR A 214 7.37 12.81 10.06
CA TYR A 214 7.24 12.13 8.77
C TYR A 214 6.26 12.89 7.83
N GLY A 215 5.06 13.21 8.31
CA GLY A 215 4.04 13.90 7.52
C GLY A 215 4.38 15.34 7.11
N GLU A 216 5.14 16.09 7.93
CA GLU A 216 5.67 17.40 7.54
C GLU A 216 6.81 17.27 6.51
N ALA A 217 7.75 16.32 6.71
CA ALA A 217 8.85 16.09 5.77
C ALA A 217 8.32 15.68 4.38
N GLU A 218 7.40 14.71 4.35
CA GLU A 218 6.80 14.22 3.11
C GLU A 218 5.92 15.27 2.44
N TYR A 219 5.25 16.14 3.20
CA TYR A 219 4.54 17.31 2.65
C TYR A 219 5.47 18.25 1.88
N TRP A 220 6.70 18.52 2.36
CA TRP A 220 7.67 19.36 1.64
C TRP A 220 8.26 18.67 0.42
N PHE A 221 8.62 17.38 0.50
CA PHE A 221 9.06 16.62 -0.68
C PHE A 221 7.96 16.53 -1.75
N SER A 222 6.70 16.39 -1.33
CA SER A 222 5.54 16.40 -2.24
C SER A 222 5.40 17.72 -3.00
N ILE A 223 5.62 18.86 -2.33
CA ILE A 223 5.60 20.17 -3.01
C ILE A 223 6.69 20.22 -4.09
N LEU A 224 7.91 19.79 -3.79
CA LEU A 224 9.01 19.78 -4.75
C LEU A 224 8.70 18.90 -5.97
N LYS A 225 8.21 17.67 -5.74
CA LYS A 225 7.76 16.74 -6.81
C LYS A 225 6.69 17.38 -7.71
N VAL A 226 5.66 17.99 -7.12
CA VAL A 226 4.54 18.60 -7.86
C VAL A 226 4.96 19.87 -8.60
N VAL A 227 5.81 20.70 -8.03
CA VAL A 227 6.35 21.89 -8.73
C VAL A 227 7.20 21.47 -9.93
N THR A 228 8.06 20.46 -9.78
CA THR A 228 8.93 20.04 -10.88
C THR A 228 8.19 19.32 -12.00
N ILE A 229 7.16 18.50 -11.72
CA ILE A 229 6.37 17.89 -12.82
C ILE A 229 5.58 18.96 -13.60
N LEU A 230 5.12 20.03 -12.94
CA LEU A 230 4.53 21.19 -13.61
C LEU A 230 5.57 21.95 -14.46
N VAL A 231 6.76 22.22 -13.93
CA VAL A 231 7.86 22.84 -14.69
C VAL A 231 8.28 21.97 -15.87
N PHE A 232 8.37 20.65 -15.71
CA PHE A 232 8.69 19.71 -16.78
C PHE A 232 7.66 19.76 -17.91
N ILE A 233 6.37 19.75 -17.59
CA ILE A 233 5.29 19.86 -18.59
C ILE A 233 5.34 21.22 -19.30
N ILE A 234 5.59 22.33 -18.57
CA ILE A 234 5.72 23.67 -19.16
C ILE A 234 6.95 23.75 -20.09
N CYS A 235 8.10 23.25 -19.66
CA CYS A 235 9.30 23.14 -20.50
C CYS A 235 9.06 22.24 -21.72
N GLY A 236 8.33 21.13 -21.54
CA GLY A 236 7.90 20.25 -22.62
C GLY A 236 7.09 20.99 -23.68
N ILE A 237 6.04 21.71 -23.28
CA ILE A 237 5.22 22.55 -24.17
C ILE A 237 6.09 23.58 -24.92
N LEU A 238 7.02 24.25 -24.23
CA LEU A 238 7.85 25.29 -24.82
C LEU A 238 8.91 24.75 -25.80
N VAL A 239 9.49 23.58 -25.53
CA VAL A 239 10.43 22.91 -26.45
C VAL A 239 9.67 22.31 -27.63
N ASP A 240 8.56 21.62 -27.38
CA ASP A 240 7.71 21.00 -28.42
C ASP A 240 7.21 22.02 -29.45
N ALA A 241 6.76 23.19 -28.98
CA ALA A 241 6.33 24.30 -29.82
C ALA A 241 7.49 25.05 -30.51
N GLY A 242 8.75 24.74 -30.19
CA GLY A 242 9.95 25.41 -30.71
C GLY A 242 10.27 26.77 -30.10
N ALA A 243 9.53 27.21 -29.07
CA ALA A 243 9.80 28.46 -28.34
C ALA A 243 11.09 28.40 -27.52
N VAL A 244 11.56 27.19 -27.18
CA VAL A 244 12.89 26.92 -26.60
C VAL A 244 13.64 25.96 -27.52
N GLY A 245 14.87 26.31 -27.88
CA GLY A 245 15.70 25.52 -28.81
C GLY A 245 15.44 25.75 -30.31
N GLY A 246 14.42 26.55 -30.67
CA GLY A 246 14.18 27.01 -32.05
C GLY A 246 13.72 25.94 -33.05
N THR A 247 13.58 24.68 -32.61
CA THR A 247 13.08 23.55 -33.40
C THR A 247 11.74 23.12 -32.84
N ARG A 248 10.70 23.12 -33.68
CA ARG A 248 9.37 22.60 -33.33
C ARG A 248 9.35 21.09 -33.58
N TYR A 249 8.81 20.32 -32.63
CA TYR A 249 8.71 18.86 -32.71
C TYR A 249 7.27 18.39 -32.95
N GLY A 250 6.30 18.94 -32.21
CA GLY A 250 4.87 18.68 -32.32
C GLY A 250 4.51 17.21 -32.11
N VAL A 251 4.39 16.47 -33.21
CA VAL A 251 4.15 15.01 -33.22
C VAL A 251 4.99 14.31 -34.28
N ASP A 252 6.06 14.92 -34.77
CA ASP A 252 6.84 14.38 -35.90
C ASP A 252 7.54 13.07 -35.51
N ASN A 253 8.05 12.99 -34.28
CA ASN A 253 8.58 11.75 -33.68
C ASN A 253 7.54 10.61 -33.54
N TRP A 254 6.24 10.93 -33.61
CA TRP A 254 5.15 9.94 -33.59
C TRP A 254 4.90 9.32 -34.96
N HIS A 255 5.41 9.94 -36.03
CA HIS A 255 5.27 9.51 -37.42
C HIS A 255 6.51 8.79 -37.97
N ILE A 256 7.57 8.64 -37.16
CA ILE A 256 8.73 7.79 -37.49
C ILE A 256 8.24 6.38 -37.89
N PRO A 257 8.72 5.77 -38.99
CA PRO A 257 8.22 4.50 -39.48
C PRO A 257 8.23 3.38 -38.43
N GLY A 258 7.05 2.83 -38.13
CA GLY A 258 6.90 1.79 -37.10
C GLY A 258 7.02 2.27 -35.64
N ALA A 259 7.30 3.55 -35.40
CA ALA A 259 7.42 4.10 -34.06
C ALA A 259 6.13 4.10 -33.23
N PRO A 260 4.94 4.50 -33.72
CA PRO A 260 3.79 4.77 -32.83
C PRO A 260 3.44 3.60 -31.90
N PHE A 261 3.43 2.38 -32.44
CA PHE A 261 3.38 1.14 -31.65
C PHE A 261 4.61 0.27 -31.98
N LYS A 262 5.80 0.75 -31.60
CA LYS A 262 7.06 0.01 -31.74
C LYS A 262 6.94 -1.35 -31.04
N GLY A 263 7.25 -2.43 -31.76
CA GLY A 263 7.05 -3.81 -31.27
C GLY A 263 5.58 -4.27 -31.10
N GLY A 264 4.62 -3.45 -31.54
CA GLY A 264 3.19 -3.78 -31.58
C GLY A 264 2.55 -4.05 -30.23
N PHE A 265 1.42 -4.77 -30.25
CA PHE A 265 0.64 -5.09 -29.06
C PHE A 265 1.44 -5.87 -28.00
N LYS A 266 2.38 -6.74 -28.43
CA LYS A 266 3.27 -7.50 -27.53
C LYS A 266 4.18 -6.57 -26.72
N ALA A 267 4.71 -5.50 -27.34
CA ALA A 267 5.52 -4.50 -26.65
C ALA A 267 4.69 -3.61 -25.72
N PHE A 268 3.50 -3.17 -26.15
CA PHE A 268 2.52 -2.48 -25.29
C PHE A 268 2.22 -3.29 -24.01
N LEU A 269 1.90 -4.58 -24.14
CA LEU A 269 1.67 -5.44 -22.98
C LEU A 269 2.91 -5.55 -22.07
N SER A 270 4.11 -5.55 -22.64
CA SER A 270 5.36 -5.71 -21.87
C SER A 270 5.71 -4.50 -20.99
N VAL A 271 5.28 -3.29 -21.36
CA VAL A 271 5.55 -2.07 -20.58
C VAL A 271 4.51 -1.82 -19.48
N LEU A 272 3.36 -2.51 -19.51
CA LEU A 272 2.32 -2.35 -18.49
C LEU A 272 2.84 -2.59 -17.07
N VAL A 273 3.75 -3.56 -16.87
CA VAL A 273 4.30 -3.88 -15.54
C VAL A 273 5.16 -2.73 -14.99
N SER A 274 6.03 -2.11 -15.81
CA SER A 274 6.82 -0.94 -15.42
C SER A 274 5.94 0.31 -15.24
N THR A 275 4.90 0.47 -16.05
CA THR A 275 3.87 1.50 -15.83
C THR A 275 3.10 1.27 -14.53
N GLY A 276 2.81 0.01 -14.18
CA GLY A 276 2.21 -0.40 -12.90
C GLY A 276 3.06 0.01 -11.71
N PHE A 277 4.36 -0.25 -11.78
CA PHE A 277 5.35 0.26 -10.81
C PHE A 277 5.31 1.80 -10.70
N ALA A 278 5.27 2.52 -11.82
CA ALA A 278 5.22 3.99 -11.83
C ALA A 278 3.95 4.60 -11.21
N TYR A 279 2.85 3.85 -11.18
CA TYR A 279 1.57 4.24 -10.57
C TYR A 279 1.34 3.64 -9.16
N GLY A 280 2.27 2.81 -8.67
CA GLY A 280 2.23 2.24 -7.33
C GLY A 280 2.08 3.32 -6.26
N GLY A 281 1.47 2.97 -5.13
CA GLY A 281 1.43 3.84 -3.96
C GLY A 281 0.32 4.90 -3.93
N THR A 282 -0.57 4.97 -4.93
CA THR A 282 -1.84 5.71 -4.76
C THR A 282 -2.63 5.19 -3.56
N GLU A 283 -2.50 3.89 -3.29
CA GLU A 283 -3.14 3.17 -2.19
C GLU A 283 -2.61 3.55 -0.80
N LEU A 284 -1.52 4.35 -0.68
CA LEU A 284 -1.08 4.92 0.60
C LEU A 284 -2.16 5.82 1.22
N SER A 285 -3.06 6.40 0.42
CA SER A 285 -4.26 7.10 0.88
C SER A 285 -5.16 6.24 1.79
N GLY A 286 -5.19 4.91 1.56
CA GLY A 286 -5.87 3.94 2.42
C GLY A 286 -5.08 3.63 3.68
N VAL A 287 -3.77 3.38 3.57
CA VAL A 287 -2.89 3.06 4.72
C VAL A 287 -2.89 4.19 5.75
N THR A 288 -2.77 5.43 5.28
CA THR A 288 -2.75 6.64 6.13
C THR A 288 -4.10 6.98 6.76
N ALA A 289 -5.22 6.40 6.29
CA ALA A 289 -6.56 6.65 6.84
C ALA A 289 -6.65 6.33 8.35
N ALA A 290 -5.94 5.30 8.81
CA ALA A 290 -5.91 4.90 10.22
C ALA A 290 -5.27 5.96 11.13
N GLU A 291 -4.27 6.70 10.63
CA GLU A 291 -3.57 7.79 11.31
C GLU A 291 -4.20 9.18 11.01
N SER A 292 -5.34 9.24 10.32
CA SER A 292 -6.02 10.48 9.94
C SER A 292 -6.94 11.02 11.03
N ARG A 293 -6.94 12.34 11.22
CA ARG A 293 -7.81 13.02 12.20
C ARG A 293 -9.31 12.96 11.87
N ASN A 294 -9.67 12.96 10.59
CA ASN A 294 -11.05 12.85 10.12
C ASN A 294 -11.13 12.01 8.82
N PRO A 295 -11.21 10.67 8.91
CA PRO A 295 -11.27 9.78 7.77
C PRO A 295 -12.41 10.12 6.79
N HIS A 296 -13.61 10.41 7.29
CA HIS A 296 -14.79 10.75 6.48
C HIS A 296 -14.55 11.96 5.56
N LYS A 297 -13.88 13.02 6.03
CA LYS A 297 -13.57 14.20 5.22
C LYS A 297 -12.26 14.08 4.43
N HIS A 298 -11.24 13.43 5.00
CA HIS A 298 -9.89 13.44 4.44
C HIS A 298 -9.68 12.41 3.34
N VAL A 299 -10.16 11.17 3.53
CA VAL A 299 -9.93 10.09 2.57
C VAL A 299 -10.58 10.39 1.20
N PRO A 300 -11.86 10.84 1.11
CA PRO A 300 -12.47 11.17 -0.18
C PRO A 300 -11.78 12.34 -0.89
N LYS A 301 -11.30 13.34 -0.12
CA LYS A 301 -10.55 14.47 -0.68
C LYS A 301 -9.19 14.03 -1.23
N ALA A 302 -8.47 13.13 -0.55
CA ALA A 302 -7.22 12.56 -1.05
C ALA A 302 -7.45 11.70 -2.30
N VAL A 303 -8.36 10.72 -2.22
CA VAL A 303 -8.71 9.79 -3.32
C VAL A 303 -9.12 10.54 -4.59
N ASN A 304 -10.10 11.45 -4.52
CA ASN A 304 -10.60 12.14 -5.72
C ASN A 304 -9.56 13.12 -6.31
N THR A 305 -8.74 13.76 -5.46
CA THR A 305 -7.66 14.66 -5.88
C THR A 305 -6.59 13.91 -6.68
N VAL A 306 -6.11 12.79 -6.14
CA VAL A 306 -5.07 11.94 -6.74
C VAL A 306 -5.41 11.55 -8.18
N LEU A 307 -6.63 11.05 -8.38
CA LEU A 307 -7.03 10.42 -9.64
C LEU A 307 -7.08 11.38 -10.84
N VAL A 308 -7.58 12.60 -10.65
CA VAL A 308 -7.65 13.59 -11.74
C VAL A 308 -6.25 14.06 -12.15
N ARG A 309 -5.32 14.12 -11.19
CA ARG A 309 -4.06 14.87 -11.34
C ARG A 309 -2.90 14.01 -11.77
N ILE A 310 -2.73 12.83 -11.17
CA ILE A 310 -1.59 11.96 -11.49
C ILE A 310 -1.78 11.32 -12.86
N ALA A 311 -3.00 10.90 -13.21
CA ALA A 311 -3.32 10.52 -14.59
C ALA A 311 -2.99 11.64 -15.58
N PHE A 312 -3.45 12.87 -15.33
CA PHE A 312 -3.20 14.03 -16.20
C PHE A 312 -1.70 14.36 -16.33
N PHE A 313 -0.98 14.50 -15.22
CA PHE A 313 0.45 14.82 -15.24
C PHE A 313 1.29 13.71 -15.87
N TYR A 314 0.95 12.44 -15.67
CA TYR A 314 1.67 11.31 -16.29
C TYR A 314 1.41 11.25 -17.79
N ILE A 315 0.14 11.35 -18.22
CA ILE A 315 -0.24 11.35 -19.63
C ILE A 315 0.43 12.53 -20.35
N LEU A 316 0.44 13.74 -19.79
CA LEU A 316 1.16 14.88 -20.37
C LEU A 316 2.68 14.71 -20.35
N SER A 317 3.27 14.19 -19.28
CA SER A 317 4.72 13.98 -19.20
C SER A 317 5.20 12.98 -20.24
N ILE A 318 4.45 11.88 -20.44
CA ILE A 318 4.73 10.89 -21.50
C ILE A 318 4.48 11.48 -22.89
N PHE A 319 3.39 12.25 -23.08
CA PHE A 319 3.09 12.92 -24.35
C PHE A 319 4.25 13.82 -24.79
N PHE A 320 4.65 14.81 -23.98
CA PHE A 320 5.71 15.74 -24.38
C PHE A 320 7.09 15.09 -24.47
N LEU A 321 7.42 14.14 -23.59
CA LEU A 321 8.67 13.38 -23.69
C LEU A 321 8.75 12.60 -25.02
N ALA A 322 7.66 11.96 -25.43
CA ALA A 322 7.61 11.18 -26.67
C ALA A 322 7.43 12.04 -27.94
N SER A 323 6.94 13.28 -27.81
CA SER A 323 7.04 14.29 -28.89
C SER A 323 8.45 14.79 -29.10
N ILE A 324 9.21 15.06 -28.04
CA ILE A 324 10.53 15.70 -28.12
C ILE A 324 11.65 14.70 -28.42
N VAL A 325 11.62 13.49 -27.82
CA VAL A 325 12.71 12.51 -27.93
C VAL A 325 12.31 11.35 -28.87
N PRO A 326 13.06 11.09 -29.96
CA PRO A 326 12.84 9.94 -30.84
C PRO A 326 12.89 8.61 -30.06
N ASN A 327 12.00 7.67 -30.39
CA ASN A 327 11.89 6.41 -29.65
C ASN A 327 12.99 5.39 -29.95
N ASP A 328 13.95 5.73 -30.80
CA ASP A 328 15.18 5.00 -31.12
C ASP A 328 16.44 5.69 -30.57
N ASP A 329 16.31 6.85 -29.91
CA ASP A 329 17.42 7.54 -29.25
C ASP A 329 18.03 6.66 -28.13
N PRO A 330 19.35 6.36 -28.16
CA PRO A 330 19.98 5.49 -27.18
C PRO A 330 19.92 6.07 -25.75
N ARG A 331 19.75 7.39 -25.59
CA ARG A 331 19.63 8.07 -24.28
C ARG A 331 18.31 7.76 -23.57
N LEU A 332 17.33 7.13 -24.25
CA LEU A 332 16.14 6.57 -23.60
C LEU A 332 16.41 5.23 -22.87
N LEU A 333 17.55 4.60 -23.14
CA LEU A 333 17.96 3.32 -22.56
C LEU A 333 19.23 3.44 -21.69
N ASN A 334 20.13 4.35 -22.04
CA ASN A 334 21.36 4.65 -21.32
C ASN A 334 21.22 5.95 -20.52
N SER A 335 21.49 5.90 -19.22
CA SER A 335 21.61 7.09 -18.34
C SER A 335 22.98 7.78 -18.48
N ASP A 336 23.62 7.71 -19.65
CA ASP A 336 24.96 8.24 -19.90
C ASP A 336 24.88 9.77 -19.99
N GLY A 337 25.17 10.45 -18.88
CA GLY A 337 24.88 11.87 -18.61
C GLY A 337 25.67 12.91 -19.41
N THR A 338 26.12 12.58 -20.63
CA THR A 338 27.02 13.39 -21.47
C THR A 338 26.45 14.75 -21.94
N VAL A 339 25.22 15.09 -21.54
CA VAL A 339 24.62 16.42 -21.72
C VAL A 339 24.71 17.23 -20.43
N TYR A 340 25.93 17.63 -20.04
CA TYR A 340 26.15 18.58 -18.95
C TYR A 340 25.62 19.97 -19.31
N ASN A 341 24.37 20.24 -18.93
CA ASN A 341 23.78 21.58 -18.92
C ASN A 341 22.98 21.79 -17.63
N ARG A 342 22.83 23.06 -17.22
CA ARG A 342 22.15 23.43 -15.96
C ARG A 342 20.73 22.85 -15.83
N GLY A 343 19.99 22.67 -16.92
CA GLY A 343 18.66 22.07 -16.90
C GLY A 343 18.70 20.57 -16.57
N ALA A 344 19.69 19.85 -17.08
CA ALA A 344 19.94 18.45 -16.74
C ALA A 344 20.35 18.31 -15.26
N ASP A 345 21.24 19.17 -14.76
CA ASP A 345 21.60 19.22 -13.33
C ASP A 345 20.38 19.42 -12.43
N TYR A 346 19.54 20.42 -12.72
CA TYR A 346 18.33 20.70 -11.93
C TYR A 346 17.32 19.55 -12.00
N MET A 347 17.11 18.93 -13.17
CA MET A 347 16.22 17.78 -13.30
C MET A 347 16.76 16.59 -12.50
N ASN A 348 18.03 16.22 -12.69
CA ASN A 348 18.64 15.08 -12.00
C ASN A 348 18.65 15.28 -10.47
N ALA A 349 18.88 16.51 -10.00
CA ALA A 349 18.76 16.88 -8.59
C ALA A 349 17.35 16.65 -8.04
N VAL A 350 16.30 16.98 -8.80
CA VAL A 350 14.93 16.69 -8.36
C VAL A 350 14.63 15.20 -8.43
N ILE A 351 15.05 14.47 -9.46
CA ILE A 351 14.91 13.01 -9.53
C ILE A 351 15.55 12.38 -8.28
N PHE A 352 16.74 12.84 -7.87
CA PHE A 352 17.40 12.38 -6.64
C PHE A 352 16.56 12.63 -5.37
N THR A 353 15.99 13.83 -5.21
CA THR A 353 15.06 14.10 -4.09
C THR A 353 13.75 13.30 -4.19
N SER A 354 13.31 12.96 -5.40
CA SER A 354 12.13 12.16 -5.68
C SER A 354 12.30 10.73 -5.17
N VAL A 355 13.48 10.16 -5.42
CA VAL A 355 13.92 8.84 -4.94
C VAL A 355 13.91 8.78 -3.41
N ILE A 356 14.52 9.75 -2.74
CA ILE A 356 14.61 9.79 -1.27
C ILE A 356 13.20 9.84 -0.63
N SER A 357 12.29 10.61 -1.21
CA SER A 357 10.89 10.74 -0.77
C SER A 357 10.06 9.48 -1.02
N ALA A 358 10.26 8.80 -2.16
CA ALA A 358 9.63 7.50 -2.43
C ALA A 358 10.13 6.46 -1.41
N ALA A 359 11.45 6.29 -1.26
CA ALA A 359 12.03 5.36 -0.29
C ALA A 359 11.56 5.61 1.15
N ASN A 360 11.38 6.88 1.55
CA ASN A 360 10.84 7.24 2.87
C ASN A 360 9.37 6.84 3.04
N SER A 361 8.57 6.98 1.99
CA SER A 361 7.17 6.54 1.95
C SER A 361 7.07 5.01 2.00
N ASP A 362 7.89 4.30 1.24
CA ASP A 362 7.97 2.83 1.25
C ASP A 362 8.35 2.30 2.64
N PHE A 363 9.37 2.91 3.27
CA PHE A 363 9.84 2.56 4.61
C PHE A 363 8.74 2.80 5.67
N TYR A 364 8.00 3.91 5.54
CA TYR A 364 6.81 4.15 6.34
C TYR A 364 5.77 3.02 6.16
N VAL A 365 5.42 2.63 4.93
CA VAL A 365 4.40 1.58 4.71
C VAL A 365 4.86 0.20 5.20
N ALA A 366 6.08 -0.21 4.87
CA ALA A 366 6.65 -1.50 5.28
C ALA A 366 6.61 -1.65 6.82
N THR A 367 6.98 -0.60 7.56
CA THR A 367 6.93 -0.61 9.03
C THR A 367 5.50 -0.70 9.59
N ARG A 368 4.50 -0.10 8.93
CA ARG A 368 3.08 -0.23 9.32
C ARG A 368 2.50 -1.59 8.98
N MET A 369 2.98 -2.27 7.92
CA MET A 369 2.55 -3.64 7.62
C MET A 369 3.10 -4.66 8.61
N LEU A 370 4.38 -4.54 9.03
CA LEU A 370 4.93 -5.34 10.13
C LEU A 370 4.18 -5.13 11.45
N LEU A 371 3.76 -3.90 11.75
CA LEU A 371 2.87 -3.62 12.89
C LEU A 371 1.50 -4.30 12.71
N SER A 372 0.87 -4.22 11.54
CA SER A 372 -0.41 -4.90 11.25
C SER A 372 -0.30 -6.42 11.41
N LEU A 373 0.76 -7.04 10.87
CA LEU A 373 1.05 -8.47 11.06
C LEU A 373 1.16 -8.82 12.54
N SER A 374 1.88 -8.03 13.33
CA SER A 374 2.02 -8.26 14.77
C SER A 374 0.71 -8.07 15.55
N ASN A 375 -0.11 -7.09 15.17
CA ASN A 375 -1.38 -6.78 15.85
C ASN A 375 -2.44 -7.86 15.60
N ASN A 376 -2.48 -8.44 14.40
CA ASN A 376 -3.35 -9.56 14.06
C ASN A 376 -2.79 -10.94 14.51
N GLY A 377 -1.62 -10.99 15.15
CA GLY A 377 -0.99 -12.25 15.59
C GLY A 377 -0.36 -13.08 14.47
N TRP A 378 -0.21 -12.49 13.27
CA TRP A 378 0.42 -13.07 12.07
C TRP A 378 1.95 -12.93 12.06
N ALA A 379 2.51 -12.08 12.92
CA ALA A 379 3.93 -12.00 13.25
C ALA A 379 4.13 -12.01 14.79
N PRO A 380 5.35 -12.32 15.28
CA PRO A 380 5.63 -12.35 16.72
C PRO A 380 5.32 -11.01 17.41
N LYS A 381 4.63 -11.05 18.55
CA LYS A 381 4.13 -9.86 19.29
C LYS A 381 5.17 -8.78 19.62
N PHE A 382 6.47 -9.09 19.56
CA PHE A 382 7.52 -8.10 19.80
C PHE A 382 7.77 -7.17 18.59
N VAL A 383 7.37 -7.57 17.37
CA VAL A 383 7.53 -6.78 16.14
C VAL A 383 6.66 -5.51 16.16
N GLY A 384 5.44 -5.61 16.68
CA GLY A 384 4.51 -4.49 16.84
C GLY A 384 4.75 -3.61 18.06
N LYS A 385 5.87 -3.75 18.78
CA LYS A 385 6.19 -2.86 19.91
C LYS A 385 6.39 -1.42 19.42
N THR A 386 5.48 -0.53 19.81
CA THR A 386 5.60 0.90 19.55
C THR A 386 6.30 1.64 20.70
N ASN A 387 6.95 2.76 20.39
CA ASN A 387 7.53 3.66 21.39
C ASN A 387 6.51 4.73 21.85
N LYS A 388 6.91 5.61 22.79
CA LYS A 388 6.07 6.71 23.31
C LYS A 388 5.54 7.71 22.23
N ARG A 389 6.06 7.64 20.99
CA ARG A 389 5.63 8.46 19.84
C ARG A 389 4.74 7.69 18.84
N GLY A 390 4.35 6.45 19.16
CA GLY A 390 3.57 5.57 18.29
C GLY A 390 4.40 4.88 17.18
N VAL A 391 5.73 4.97 17.19
CA VAL A 391 6.57 4.36 16.14
C VAL A 391 6.88 2.90 16.45
N PRO A 392 6.59 1.94 15.55
CA PRO A 392 6.95 0.52 15.73
C PRO A 392 8.45 0.30 15.50
N TYR A 393 9.27 0.57 16.53
CA TYR A 393 10.73 0.64 16.41
C TYR A 393 11.39 -0.71 16.06
N VAL A 394 10.76 -1.84 16.40
CA VAL A 394 11.24 -3.17 15.97
C VAL A 394 10.97 -3.39 14.48
N ALA A 395 9.79 -2.98 14.01
CA ALA A 395 9.49 -2.99 12.58
C ALA A 395 10.46 -2.09 11.79
N VAL A 396 10.81 -0.90 12.32
CA VAL A 396 11.87 -0.05 11.75
C VAL A 396 13.17 -0.83 11.58
N GLY A 397 13.67 -1.47 12.65
CA GLY A 397 14.93 -2.25 12.58
C GLY A 397 14.89 -3.42 11.58
N ILE A 398 13.75 -4.11 11.46
CA ILE A 398 13.55 -5.17 10.46
C ILE A 398 13.57 -4.57 9.04
N THR A 399 12.86 -3.47 8.80
CA THR A 399 12.85 -2.79 7.49
C THR A 399 14.25 -2.30 7.13
N THR A 400 15.02 -1.74 8.07
CA THR A 400 16.44 -1.38 7.86
C THR A 400 17.29 -2.56 7.40
N LEU A 401 17.08 -3.75 7.97
CA LEU A 401 17.83 -4.95 7.56
C LEU A 401 17.53 -5.34 6.10
N PHE A 402 16.28 -5.21 5.64
CA PHE A 402 15.92 -5.36 4.23
C PHE A 402 16.54 -4.25 3.36
N SER A 403 16.54 -2.99 3.82
CA SER A 403 17.23 -1.91 3.11
C SER A 403 18.74 -2.16 2.95
N CYS A 404 19.40 -2.70 3.98
CA CYS A 404 20.83 -3.02 3.93
C CYS A 404 21.16 -4.13 2.91
N LEU A 405 20.21 -5.02 2.58
CA LEU A 405 20.40 -6.02 1.53
C LEU A 405 20.60 -5.36 0.14
N ALA A 406 20.02 -4.17 -0.09
CA ALA A 406 20.24 -3.40 -1.31
C ALA A 406 21.73 -3.05 -1.52
N LEU A 407 22.45 -2.74 -0.44
CA LEU A 407 23.88 -2.40 -0.48
C LEU A 407 24.73 -3.56 -1.02
N VAL A 408 24.31 -4.81 -0.73
CA VAL A 408 24.95 -6.02 -1.27
C VAL A 408 24.53 -6.25 -2.72
N MET A 409 23.24 -6.07 -3.04
CA MET A 409 22.73 -6.29 -4.40
C MET A 409 23.33 -5.31 -5.43
N ILE A 410 23.56 -4.05 -5.06
CA ILE A 410 24.09 -3.00 -5.97
C ILE A 410 25.44 -3.39 -6.63
N TYR A 411 26.25 -4.25 -6.00
CA TYR A 411 27.47 -4.82 -6.61
C TYR A 411 27.21 -5.69 -7.86
N ALA A 412 25.99 -6.19 -8.06
CA ALA A 412 25.57 -6.88 -9.29
C ALA A 412 25.15 -5.91 -10.43
N GLY A 413 25.33 -4.60 -10.22
CA GLY A 413 24.98 -3.52 -11.14
C GLY A 413 23.62 -2.91 -10.82
N ALA A 414 23.61 -1.65 -10.37
CA ALA A 414 22.41 -0.94 -9.92
C ALA A 414 21.26 -0.92 -10.96
N SER A 415 21.59 -0.81 -12.26
CA SER A 415 20.60 -0.86 -13.35
C SER A 415 19.91 -2.22 -13.42
N THR A 416 20.69 -3.31 -13.42
CA THR A 416 20.19 -4.68 -13.37
C THR A 416 19.29 -4.91 -12.15
N VAL A 417 19.73 -4.49 -10.96
CA VAL A 417 18.97 -4.67 -9.71
C VAL A 417 17.66 -3.90 -9.74
N PHE A 418 17.69 -2.63 -10.15
CA PHE A 418 16.48 -1.80 -10.30
C PHE A 418 15.49 -2.47 -11.25
N ASP A 419 15.94 -2.87 -12.45
CA ASP A 419 15.12 -3.53 -13.46
C ASP A 419 14.46 -4.82 -12.94
N TRP A 420 15.23 -5.65 -12.23
CA TRP A 420 14.74 -6.91 -11.65
C TRP A 420 13.67 -6.67 -10.58
N LEU A 421 13.91 -5.71 -9.69
CA LEU A 421 12.95 -5.34 -8.65
C LEU A 421 11.68 -4.73 -9.25
N VAL A 422 11.78 -3.79 -10.20
CA VAL A 422 10.63 -3.19 -10.89
C VAL A 422 9.72 -4.25 -11.53
N SER A 423 10.29 -5.30 -12.13
CA SER A 423 9.51 -6.39 -12.72
C SER A 423 8.74 -7.24 -11.70
N ILE A 424 9.26 -7.38 -10.48
CA ILE A 424 8.61 -8.09 -9.37
C ILE A 424 7.56 -7.18 -8.71
N ILE A 425 7.94 -5.94 -8.39
CA ILE A 425 7.09 -4.96 -7.69
C ILE A 425 5.87 -4.58 -8.54
N GLY A 426 6.04 -4.29 -9.84
CA GLY A 426 4.90 -4.02 -10.73
C GLY A 426 3.89 -5.18 -10.80
N SER A 427 4.39 -6.42 -10.71
CA SER A 427 3.55 -7.64 -10.70
C SER A 427 2.90 -7.91 -9.33
N LEU A 428 3.56 -7.54 -8.22
CA LEU A 428 2.97 -7.49 -6.88
C LEU A 428 1.84 -6.46 -6.82
N ILE A 429 2.08 -5.23 -7.31
CA ILE A 429 1.10 -4.13 -7.37
C ILE A 429 -0.17 -4.57 -8.11
N PHE A 430 -0.05 -5.24 -9.27
CA PHE A 430 -1.19 -5.77 -10.01
C PHE A 430 -2.03 -6.77 -9.20
N LEU A 431 -1.38 -7.68 -8.47
CA LEU A 431 -2.05 -8.60 -7.54
C LEU A 431 -2.74 -7.83 -6.40
N ILE A 432 -2.05 -6.87 -5.79
CA ILE A 432 -2.58 -6.04 -4.69
C ILE A 432 -3.86 -5.30 -5.13
N TRP A 433 -3.82 -4.61 -6.27
CA TRP A 433 -4.96 -3.87 -6.80
C TRP A 433 -6.12 -4.77 -7.23
N ALA A 434 -5.85 -5.95 -7.80
CA ALA A 434 -6.88 -6.95 -8.08
C ALA A 434 -7.58 -7.42 -6.79
N CYS A 435 -6.80 -7.72 -5.74
CA CYS A 435 -7.33 -8.10 -4.44
C CYS A 435 -8.13 -6.97 -3.75
N ILE A 436 -7.73 -5.71 -3.89
CA ILE A 436 -8.50 -4.54 -3.40
C ILE A 436 -9.88 -4.47 -4.05
N LEU A 437 -9.95 -4.61 -5.39
CA LEU A 437 -11.22 -4.63 -6.12
C LEU A 437 -12.09 -5.82 -5.71
N PHE A 438 -11.49 -7.00 -5.50
CA PHE A 438 -12.19 -8.19 -4.98
C PHE A 438 -12.78 -7.95 -3.58
N LEU A 439 -11.99 -7.39 -2.65
CA LEU A 439 -12.47 -7.05 -1.31
C LEU A 439 -13.59 -6.00 -1.34
N HIS A 440 -13.60 -5.10 -2.32
CA HIS A 440 -14.67 -4.12 -2.51
C HIS A 440 -15.98 -4.73 -3.01
N PHE A 441 -15.93 -5.62 -4.00
CA PHE A 441 -17.10 -6.43 -4.36
C PHE A 441 -17.63 -7.23 -3.17
N ARG A 442 -16.74 -7.84 -2.38
CA ARG A 442 -17.14 -8.65 -1.23
C ARG A 442 -17.72 -7.80 -0.10
N PHE A 443 -17.12 -6.65 0.22
CA PHE A 443 -17.68 -5.66 1.13
C PHE A 443 -19.09 -5.21 0.72
N ARG A 444 -19.30 -4.91 -0.56
CA ARG A 444 -20.62 -4.54 -1.12
C ARG A 444 -21.65 -5.67 -1.01
N GLN A 445 -21.22 -6.92 -1.18
CA GLN A 445 -22.07 -8.10 -0.93
C GLN A 445 -22.46 -8.20 0.55
N CYS A 446 -21.52 -8.04 1.48
CA CYS A 446 -21.79 -8.07 2.92
C CYS A 446 -22.76 -6.95 3.34
N TRP A 447 -22.51 -5.71 2.89
CA TRP A 447 -23.37 -4.55 3.18
C TRP A 447 -24.83 -4.80 2.75
N LYS A 448 -25.02 -5.34 1.53
CA LYS A 448 -26.34 -5.71 1.02
C LYS A 448 -26.96 -6.89 1.78
N ALA A 449 -26.18 -7.90 2.16
CA ALA A 449 -26.67 -9.07 2.90
C ALA A 449 -27.19 -8.69 4.30
N GLN A 450 -26.62 -7.65 4.91
CA GLN A 450 -27.07 -7.07 6.17
C GLN A 450 -28.24 -6.07 6.00
N GLY A 451 -28.85 -6.00 4.82
CA GLY A 451 -29.99 -5.11 4.53
C GLY A 451 -29.65 -3.63 4.40
N ARG A 452 -28.36 -3.24 4.45
CA ARG A 452 -27.92 -1.84 4.48
C ARG A 452 -27.91 -1.21 3.09
N SER A 453 -28.34 0.03 3.02
CA SER A 453 -28.35 0.85 1.80
C SER A 453 -26.96 1.42 1.51
N PRO A 454 -26.54 1.53 0.23
CA PRO A 454 -25.36 2.31 -0.13
C PRO A 454 -25.40 3.77 0.35
N LYS A 455 -26.60 4.32 0.59
CA LYS A 455 -26.79 5.68 1.13
C LYS A 455 -26.32 5.88 2.58
N GLU A 456 -26.08 4.79 3.32
CA GLU A 456 -25.57 4.82 4.70
C GLU A 456 -24.04 4.90 4.77
N LEU A 457 -23.35 4.84 3.62
CA LEU A 457 -21.89 4.89 3.54
C LEU A 457 -21.40 6.36 3.56
N PRO A 458 -20.34 6.70 4.32
CA PRO A 458 -19.85 8.08 4.41
C PRO A 458 -19.38 8.67 3.08
N TYR A 459 -18.99 7.81 2.15
CA TYR A 459 -18.59 8.12 0.79
C TYR A 459 -18.96 6.94 -0.10
N GLN A 460 -19.33 7.19 -1.35
CA GLN A 460 -19.71 6.15 -2.31
C GLN A 460 -18.76 6.12 -3.51
N SER A 461 -18.29 4.92 -3.86
CA SER A 461 -17.38 4.69 -4.98
C SER A 461 -18.01 5.05 -6.33
N TRP A 462 -17.41 6.00 -7.05
CA TRP A 462 -17.84 6.38 -8.39
C TRP A 462 -17.65 5.24 -9.39
N GLY A 463 -18.61 5.07 -10.29
CA GLY A 463 -18.59 4.03 -11.32
C GLY A 463 -18.82 2.60 -10.82
N TYR A 464 -19.13 2.37 -9.53
CA TYR A 464 -19.55 1.05 -9.05
C TYR A 464 -20.96 0.70 -9.57
N PRO A 465 -21.23 -0.52 -10.06
CA PRO A 465 -20.29 -1.65 -10.16
C PRO A 465 -19.52 -1.71 -11.50
N TYR A 466 -20.03 -1.12 -12.58
CA TYR A 466 -19.55 -1.39 -13.95
C TYR A 466 -18.08 -1.02 -14.19
N GLY A 467 -17.63 0.13 -13.69
CA GLY A 467 -16.22 0.54 -13.78
C GLY A 467 -15.31 -0.34 -12.94
N HIS A 468 -15.79 -0.87 -11.81
CA HIS A 468 -15.03 -1.81 -10.99
C HIS A 468 -14.95 -3.21 -11.65
N TYR A 469 -15.98 -3.63 -12.40
CA TYR A 469 -15.91 -4.84 -13.21
C TYR A 469 -14.92 -4.67 -14.37
N LEU A 470 -14.95 -3.53 -15.06
CA LEU A 470 -13.98 -3.20 -16.11
C LEU A 470 -12.55 -3.17 -15.55
N ALA A 471 -12.34 -2.56 -14.39
CA ALA A 471 -11.08 -2.55 -13.67
C ALA A 471 -10.57 -3.97 -13.31
N MET A 472 -11.47 -4.86 -12.86
CA MET A 472 -11.13 -6.26 -12.60
C MET A 472 -10.77 -7.03 -13.87
N VAL A 473 -11.47 -6.79 -14.99
CA VAL A 473 -11.11 -7.37 -16.29
C VAL A 473 -9.74 -6.88 -16.75
N VAL A 474 -9.45 -5.57 -16.67
CA VAL A 474 -8.12 -5.02 -16.98
C VAL A 474 -7.05 -5.63 -16.07
N ALA A 475 -7.30 -5.78 -14.77
CA ALA A 475 -6.39 -6.43 -13.84
C ALA A 475 -6.04 -7.87 -14.28
N VAL A 476 -7.06 -8.70 -14.55
CA VAL A 476 -6.88 -10.08 -15.01
C VAL A 476 -6.14 -10.12 -16.36
N CYS A 477 -6.45 -9.22 -17.30
CA CYS A 477 -5.73 -9.12 -18.57
C CYS A 477 -4.25 -8.76 -18.38
N CYS A 478 -3.93 -7.80 -17.52
CA CYS A 478 -2.54 -7.42 -17.18
C CYS A 478 -1.77 -8.58 -16.54
N ILE A 479 -2.42 -9.34 -15.64
CA ILE A 479 -1.84 -10.52 -14.98
C ILE A 479 -1.57 -11.63 -16.00
N VAL A 480 -2.56 -11.99 -16.82
CA VAL A 480 -2.43 -13.02 -17.86
C VAL A 480 -1.41 -12.62 -18.92
N ALA A 481 -1.34 -11.34 -19.29
CA ALA A 481 -0.31 -10.82 -20.19
C ALA A 481 1.10 -10.97 -19.60
N SER A 482 1.30 -10.64 -18.31
CA SER A 482 2.59 -10.84 -17.64
C SER A 482 3.03 -12.31 -17.67
N PHE A 483 2.13 -13.24 -17.34
CA PHE A 483 2.39 -14.68 -17.45
C PHE A 483 2.70 -15.12 -18.90
N TYR A 484 1.88 -14.74 -19.87
CA TYR A 484 2.08 -15.07 -21.28
C TYR A 484 3.46 -14.59 -21.77
N LEU A 485 3.79 -13.31 -21.54
CA LEU A 485 5.06 -12.71 -21.94
C LEU A 485 6.26 -13.34 -21.22
N SER A 486 6.10 -13.84 -20.00
CA SER A 486 7.16 -14.54 -19.28
C SER A 486 7.56 -15.87 -19.94
N ILE A 487 6.65 -16.50 -20.69
CA ILE A 487 6.89 -17.74 -21.43
C ILE A 487 7.33 -17.42 -22.87
N ASP A 488 6.58 -16.58 -23.56
CA ASP A 488 6.69 -16.26 -25.00
C ASP A 488 7.88 -15.35 -25.39
N ASN A 489 8.69 -14.91 -24.42
CA ASN A 489 9.91 -14.13 -24.67
C ASN A 489 11.21 -14.91 -24.47
N LYS A 490 11.15 -16.26 -24.44
CA LYS A 490 12.36 -17.08 -24.32
C LYS A 490 13.24 -16.93 -25.58
N PRO A 491 14.50 -16.44 -25.47
CA PRO A 491 15.37 -16.28 -26.63
C PRO A 491 15.82 -17.64 -27.17
N SER A 492 15.79 -17.83 -28.49
CA SER A 492 16.42 -18.98 -29.14
C SER A 492 17.90 -18.72 -29.32
N ILE A 493 18.76 -19.66 -28.90
CA ILE A 493 20.22 -19.63 -29.14
C ILE A 493 20.52 -19.51 -30.65
N SER A 494 19.68 -20.10 -31.52
CA SER A 494 19.83 -20.08 -32.97
C SER A 494 19.71 -18.69 -33.63
N ALA A 495 19.35 -17.65 -32.87
CA ALA A 495 19.30 -16.26 -33.33
C ALA A 495 20.57 -15.46 -32.94
N PHE A 496 21.58 -16.11 -32.36
CA PHE A 496 22.79 -15.49 -31.83
C PHE A 496 24.04 -16.29 -32.21
N SER A 497 25.22 -15.73 -31.94
CA SER A 497 26.52 -16.31 -32.31
C SER A 497 26.88 -17.59 -31.52
N GLY A 498 26.19 -17.85 -30.41
CA GLY A 498 26.42 -18.99 -29.52
C GLY A 498 25.83 -18.76 -28.12
N PRO A 499 26.00 -19.70 -27.17
CA PRO A 499 25.54 -19.56 -25.79
C PRO A 499 26.30 -18.47 -25.01
N ASP A 500 27.50 -18.11 -25.45
CA ASP A 500 28.37 -17.10 -24.84
C ASP A 500 28.27 -15.72 -25.51
N ASP A 501 27.38 -15.56 -26.50
CA ASP A 501 27.10 -14.27 -27.14
C ASP A 501 26.55 -13.27 -26.09
N PRO A 502 27.18 -12.10 -25.86
CA PRO A 502 26.71 -11.14 -24.87
C PRO A 502 25.26 -10.68 -25.08
N LYS A 503 24.77 -10.65 -26.33
CA LYS A 503 23.38 -10.31 -26.65
C LYS A 503 22.43 -11.45 -26.27
N TYR A 504 22.84 -12.71 -26.45
CA TYR A 504 22.08 -13.86 -25.95
C TYR A 504 22.04 -13.86 -24.42
N ILE A 505 23.18 -13.63 -23.75
CA ILE A 505 23.25 -13.56 -22.28
C ILE A 505 22.32 -12.46 -21.75
N ALA A 506 22.35 -11.26 -22.34
CA ALA A 506 21.44 -10.17 -21.97
C ALA A 506 19.96 -10.52 -22.19
N ALA A 507 19.61 -11.10 -23.36
CA ALA A 507 18.24 -11.51 -23.66
C ALA A 507 17.75 -12.64 -22.71
N ARG A 508 18.61 -13.62 -22.40
CA ARG A 508 18.35 -14.73 -21.48
C ARG A 508 18.13 -14.22 -20.06
N ASN A 509 18.94 -13.27 -19.61
CA ASN A 509 18.81 -12.66 -18.29
C ASN A 509 17.52 -11.83 -18.20
N LYS A 510 17.16 -11.06 -19.24
CA LYS A 510 15.88 -10.32 -19.33
C LYS A 510 14.65 -11.26 -19.39
N TRP A 511 14.79 -12.44 -20.01
CA TRP A 511 13.75 -13.47 -19.97
C TRP A 511 13.59 -14.07 -18.56
N ALA A 512 14.69 -14.46 -17.91
CA ALA A 512 14.67 -14.98 -16.54
C ALA A 512 14.12 -13.96 -15.52
N GLN A 513 14.43 -12.68 -15.73
CA GLN A 513 13.85 -11.53 -15.02
C GLN A 513 12.32 -11.49 -15.16
N GLY A 514 11.81 -11.55 -16.39
CA GLY A 514 10.36 -11.56 -16.65
C GLY A 514 9.66 -12.80 -16.07
N LEU A 515 10.34 -13.95 -16.08
CA LEU A 515 9.86 -15.18 -15.45
C LEU A 515 9.75 -15.04 -13.92
N LEU A 516 10.80 -14.58 -13.25
CA LEU A 516 10.75 -14.40 -11.79
C LEU A 516 9.81 -13.25 -11.39
N GLY A 517 9.77 -12.15 -12.16
CA GLY A 517 8.83 -11.05 -11.98
C GLY A 517 7.37 -11.45 -12.06
N ALA A 518 6.98 -12.23 -13.08
CA ALA A 518 5.59 -12.68 -13.25
C ALA A 518 5.19 -13.77 -12.24
N TRP A 519 6.08 -14.72 -11.90
CA TRP A 519 5.71 -15.91 -11.14
C TRP A 519 5.94 -15.81 -9.63
N PHE A 520 6.96 -15.08 -9.15
CA PHE A 520 7.24 -14.93 -7.71
C PHE A 520 6.05 -14.38 -6.90
N PRO A 521 5.34 -13.32 -7.33
CA PRO A 521 4.23 -12.74 -6.56
C PRO A 521 3.11 -13.75 -6.30
N TRP A 522 2.81 -14.57 -7.30
CA TRP A 522 1.74 -15.57 -7.26
C TRP A 522 2.16 -16.81 -6.49
N PHE A 523 3.41 -17.27 -6.64
CA PHE A 523 3.95 -18.34 -5.81
C PHE A 523 3.95 -17.95 -4.33
N GLN A 524 4.39 -16.73 -4.00
CA GLN A 524 4.32 -16.18 -2.65
C GLN A 524 2.88 -16.16 -2.14
N ALA A 525 1.96 -15.55 -2.89
CA ALA A 525 0.57 -15.41 -2.48
C ALA A 525 -0.12 -16.77 -2.25
N ILE A 526 -0.03 -17.68 -3.21
CA ILE A 526 -0.66 -19.02 -3.11
C ILE A 526 -0.07 -19.78 -1.92
N THR A 527 1.25 -19.75 -1.73
CA THR A 527 1.91 -20.43 -0.60
C THR A 527 1.46 -19.87 0.75
N LEU A 528 1.36 -18.55 0.89
CA LEU A 528 0.89 -17.90 2.12
C LEU A 528 -0.59 -18.19 2.40
N TYR A 529 -1.45 -18.08 1.39
CA TYR A 529 -2.88 -18.33 1.53
C TYR A 529 -3.17 -19.79 1.89
N VAL A 530 -2.68 -20.73 1.07
CA VAL A 530 -2.92 -22.17 1.26
C VAL A 530 -2.24 -22.65 2.55
N GLY A 531 -1.01 -22.20 2.84
CA GLY A 531 -0.29 -22.52 4.07
C GLY A 531 -1.04 -22.07 5.33
N TRP A 532 -1.41 -20.79 5.43
CA TRP A 532 -2.14 -20.30 6.60
C TRP A 532 -3.51 -20.96 6.74
N LYS A 533 -4.24 -21.13 5.62
CA LYS A 533 -5.55 -21.79 5.63
C LYS A 533 -5.47 -23.26 6.05
N PHE A 534 -4.42 -23.99 5.65
CA PHE A 534 -4.20 -25.37 6.09
C PHE A 534 -3.88 -25.45 7.58
N PHE A 535 -2.94 -24.64 8.09
CA PHE A 535 -2.51 -24.69 9.49
C PHE A 535 -3.51 -24.09 10.48
N LYS A 536 -4.29 -23.07 10.09
CA LYS A 536 -5.26 -22.39 10.95
C LYS A 536 -6.72 -22.80 10.70
N LYS A 537 -7.01 -23.49 9.59
CA LYS A 537 -8.36 -23.93 9.18
C LYS A 537 -9.36 -22.76 9.09
N THR A 538 -8.89 -21.63 8.56
CA THR A 538 -9.69 -20.40 8.42
C THR A 538 -10.90 -20.64 7.53
N GLN A 539 -12.01 -19.97 7.84
CA GLN A 539 -13.29 -20.12 7.14
C GLN A 539 -13.58 -18.89 6.28
N ILE A 540 -14.36 -19.10 5.21
CA ILE A 540 -14.90 -17.98 4.43
C ILE A 540 -16.11 -17.42 5.18
N ILE A 541 -16.08 -16.13 5.47
CA ILE A 541 -17.06 -15.40 6.27
C ILE A 541 -18.35 -15.24 5.47
N ASP A 542 -19.50 -15.67 6.02
CA ASP A 542 -20.80 -15.44 5.39
C ASP A 542 -21.05 -13.92 5.23
N PRO A 543 -21.50 -13.42 4.05
CA PRO A 543 -21.78 -12.01 3.84
C PRO A 543 -22.69 -11.38 4.91
N ALA A 544 -23.68 -12.10 5.44
CA ALA A 544 -24.57 -11.62 6.48
C ALA A 544 -23.88 -11.51 7.86
N LEU A 545 -22.83 -12.31 8.12
CA LEU A 545 -22.11 -12.39 9.39
C LEU A 545 -20.80 -11.57 9.42
N ALA A 546 -20.46 -10.88 8.33
CA ALA A 546 -19.25 -10.07 8.23
C ALA A 546 -19.26 -8.89 9.22
N ASP A 547 -18.11 -8.62 9.85
CA ASP A 547 -18.00 -7.55 10.84
C ASP A 547 -17.69 -6.20 10.15
N LEU A 548 -18.73 -5.37 10.01
CA LEU A 548 -18.68 -4.09 9.30
C LEU A 548 -18.77 -2.87 10.24
N ASP A 549 -18.75 -3.09 11.56
CA ASP A 549 -18.91 -2.04 12.58
C ASP A 549 -17.79 -1.98 13.62
N SER A 550 -17.08 -3.09 13.90
CA SER A 550 -15.96 -3.04 14.85
C SER A 550 -14.78 -2.24 14.29
N GLY A 551 -14.44 -1.13 14.96
CA GLY A 551 -13.42 -0.19 14.47
C GLY A 551 -13.92 0.75 13.37
N ARG A 552 -15.23 0.79 13.11
CA ARG A 552 -15.87 1.82 12.28
C ARG A 552 -15.66 3.20 12.92
N TRP A 553 -15.27 4.19 12.10
CA TRP A 553 -15.07 5.53 12.62
C TRP A 553 -16.42 6.23 12.82
N ILE A 554 -16.66 6.70 14.05
CA ILE A 554 -17.83 7.50 14.40
C ILE A 554 -17.32 8.94 14.59
N PRO A 555 -17.89 9.94 13.89
CA PRO A 555 -17.54 11.33 14.12
C PRO A 555 -17.84 11.71 15.57
N THR A 556 -16.85 12.19 16.31
CA THR A 556 -17.11 12.81 17.63
C THR A 556 -17.91 14.10 17.43
N PRO A 557 -18.82 14.46 18.36
CA PRO A 557 -19.49 15.77 18.36
C PRO A 557 -18.53 16.92 18.73
N ARG A 558 -17.46 17.11 17.95
CA ARG A 558 -16.57 18.27 18.04
C ARG A 558 -17.14 19.45 17.25
N ASP A 559 -16.90 20.66 17.75
CA ASP A 559 -17.31 21.91 17.11
C ASP A 559 -16.75 21.99 15.66
N PRO A 560 -17.60 22.19 14.64
CA PRO A 560 -17.18 22.24 13.24
C PRO A 560 -16.23 23.42 12.93
N THR A 561 -16.11 24.42 13.80
CA THR A 561 -15.17 25.54 13.65
C THR A 561 -13.71 25.17 13.97
N LEU A 562 -13.46 24.06 14.68
CA LEU A 562 -12.12 23.62 15.07
C LEU A 562 -11.38 22.83 13.97
N GLU A 563 -12.08 22.35 12.94
CA GLU A 563 -11.47 21.63 11.81
C GLU A 563 -11.05 22.55 10.65
N ASP A 564 -9.96 23.30 10.85
CA ASP A 564 -9.00 23.73 9.81
C ASP A 564 -9.57 24.43 8.54
N GLU A 565 -10.68 25.18 8.62
CA GLU A 565 -11.16 25.98 7.47
C GLU A 565 -11.70 27.38 7.85
N LYS A 566 -10.81 28.27 8.34
CA LYS A 566 -10.99 29.72 8.08
C LYS A 566 -11.19 29.91 6.56
N PRO A 567 -12.15 30.73 6.10
CA PRO A 567 -12.49 30.83 4.68
C PRO A 567 -11.25 31.20 3.87
N LYS A 568 -10.79 30.26 3.05
CA LYS A 568 -9.58 30.41 2.24
C LYS A 568 -9.76 31.64 1.32
N PRO A 569 -8.79 32.57 1.25
CA PRO A 569 -8.88 33.67 0.29
C PRO A 569 -8.98 33.10 -1.11
N LYS A 570 -9.67 33.78 -2.04
CA LYS A 570 -10.05 33.23 -3.36
C LYS A 570 -8.87 32.60 -4.12
N TRP A 571 -7.66 33.17 -4.03
CA TRP A 571 -6.46 32.59 -4.62
C TRP A 571 -6.11 31.19 -4.05
N LYS A 572 -6.28 30.96 -2.74
CA LYS A 572 -6.14 29.62 -2.11
C LYS A 572 -7.32 28.69 -2.38
N GLN A 573 -8.51 29.20 -2.71
CA GLN A 573 -9.61 28.36 -3.18
C GLN A 573 -9.31 27.85 -4.60
N ILE A 574 -8.91 28.75 -5.50
CA ILE A 574 -8.44 28.40 -6.85
C ILE A 574 -7.25 27.43 -6.74
N LEU A 575 -6.23 27.73 -5.95
CA LEU A 575 -5.09 26.83 -5.71
C LEU A 575 -5.42 25.55 -4.92
N SER A 576 -6.60 25.39 -4.29
CA SER A 576 -7.05 24.07 -3.77
C SER A 576 -8.03 23.34 -4.69
N ASN A 577 -8.28 23.91 -5.87
CA ASN A 577 -8.84 23.22 -7.03
C ASN A 577 -7.72 22.86 -8.04
N PHE A 578 -6.56 23.54 -7.99
CA PHE A 578 -5.37 23.28 -8.82
C PHE A 578 -4.21 22.58 -8.09
N ILE A 579 -4.21 22.50 -6.75
CA ILE A 579 -3.44 21.59 -5.87
C ILE A 579 -4.41 20.75 -5.05
#